data_AF-A0AAA9Z6E3-F1
#
_entry.id   AF-A0AAA9Z6E3-F1
#
_cell.length_a   1.000
_cell.length_b   1.000
_cell.length_c   1.000
_cell.angle_alpha   90.00
_cell.angle_beta   90.00
_cell.angle_gamma   90.00
#
_symmetry.space_group_name_H-M   'P 1'
#
loop_
_entity.id
_entity.type
_entity.pdbx_description
1 polymer ?
#
loop_
_entity_poly.entity_id
_entity_poly.type
_entity_poly.pdbx_seq_one_letter_code
_entity_poly.pdbx_strand_id
1 'polypeptide(L)' 'MSATLKNVLVVGGGGREHAMCWKLAQSPKVAKLYALPGSPGIGQLDKVTLVSDISVKNLDVSIGNMSHRLVTYPG' A
#
# COMPACT_ATOMS: atom_id res chain seq x y z
N MET A 1 18.38 -18.24 -0.74
CA MET A 1 17.89 -16.84 -0.87
C MET A 1 16.48 -16.78 -0.29
N SER A 2 16.31 -16.27 0.94
CA SER A 2 14.98 -16.12 1.55
C SER A 2 14.35 -14.82 1.06
N ALA A 3 13.39 -14.90 0.15
CA ALA A 3 12.59 -13.74 -0.23
C ALA A 3 11.54 -13.50 0.87
N THR A 4 11.86 -12.67 1.86
CA THR A 4 10.89 -12.29 2.89
C THR A 4 9.79 -11.45 2.24
N LEU A 5 8.59 -12.03 2.13
CA LEU A 5 7.40 -11.31 1.70
C LEU A 5 6.97 -10.33 2.78
N LYS A 6 6.64 -9.10 2.38
CA LYS A 6 6.28 -8.02 3.32
C LYS A 6 4.78 -7.77 3.34
N ASN A 7 4.28 -7.51 4.54
CA ASN A 7 2.96 -6.94 4.77
C ASN A 7 3.11 -5.43 4.92
N VAL A 8 2.27 -4.66 4.23
CA VAL A 8 2.35 -3.20 4.22
C VAL A 8 1.01 -2.62 4.66
N LEU A 9 1.05 -1.66 5.57
CA LEU A 9 -0.12 -0.89 6.01
C LEU A 9 -0.03 0.52 5.44
N VAL A 10 -1.11 0.95 4.79
CA VAL A 10 -1.30 2.30 4.26
C VAL A 10 -2.41 2.97 5.07
N VAL A 11 -2.10 4.13 5.63
CA VAL A 11 -3.05 4.91 6.42
C VAL A 11 -3.49 6.11 5.60
N GLY A 12 -4.80 6.24 5.39
CA GLY A 12 -5.45 7.27 4.59
C GLY A 12 -6.34 6.69 3.48
N GLY A 13 -7.14 7.56 2.87
CA GLY A 13 -8.08 7.21 1.80
C GLY A 13 -8.01 8.14 0.58
N GLY A 14 -6.99 8.99 0.50
CA GLY A 14 -6.83 9.96 -0.58
C GLY A 14 -6.22 9.37 -1.85
N GLY A 15 -6.09 10.21 -2.88
CA GLY A 15 -5.53 9.81 -4.17
C GLY A 15 -4.03 9.45 -4.13
N ARG A 16 -3.28 10.02 -3.17
CA ARG A 16 -1.85 9.69 -2.99
C ARG A 16 -1.67 8.27 -2.46
N GLU A 17 -2.49 7.91 -1.49
CA GLU A 17 -2.50 6.59 -0.87
C GLU A 17 -2.95 5.53 -1.88
N HIS A 18 -3.90 5.87 -2.76
CA HIS A 18 -4.26 5.02 -3.90
C HIS A 18 -3.06 4.77 -4.81
N ALA A 19 -2.36 5.81 -5.25
CA ALA A 19 -1.19 5.64 -6.13
C ALA A 19 -0.10 4.78 -5.50
N MET A 20 0.14 4.94 -4.19
CA MET A 20 1.08 4.10 -3.43
C MET A 20 0.61 2.64 -3.38
N CYS A 21 -0.64 2.37 -2.98
CA CYS A 21 -1.21 1.03 -2.97
C CYS A 21 -1.13 0.36 -4.35
N TRP A 22 -1.44 1.09 -5.41
CA TRP A 22 -1.40 0.60 -6.78
C TRP A 22 0.01 0.16 -7.19
N LYS A 23 1.03 0.95 -6.83
CA LYS A 23 2.42 0.60 -7.14
C LYS A 23 2.94 -0.56 -6.28
N LEU A 24 2.53 -0.61 -5.01
CA LEU A 24 2.91 -1.67 -4.09
C LEU A 24 2.27 -3.02 -4.44
N ALA A 25 1.04 -3.03 -4.94
CA ALA A 25 0.31 -4.23 -5.36
C ALA A 25 1.06 -5.01 -6.45
N GLN A 26 1.69 -4.27 -7.37
CA GLN A 26 2.50 -4.80 -8.47
C GLN A 26 3.85 -5.39 -8.01
N SER A 27 4.32 -5.08 -6.80
CA SER A 27 5.60 -5.57 -6.31
C SER A 27 5.50 -7.05 -5.93
N PRO A 28 6.39 -7.93 -6.46
CA PRO A 28 6.45 -9.33 -6.05
C PRO A 28 6.97 -9.51 -4.62
N LYS A 29 7.53 -8.47 -4.01
CA LYS A 29 8.03 -8.48 -2.62
C LYS A 29 6.93 -8.20 -1.59
N VAL A 30 5.74 -7.79 -2.04
CA VAL A 30 4.60 -7.48 -1.19
C VAL A 30 3.60 -8.64 -1.26
N ALA A 31 3.30 -9.22 -0.09
CA ALA A 31 2.30 -10.27 0.04
C ALA A 31 0.90 -9.71 0.27
N LYS A 32 0.77 -8.76 1.21
CA LYS A 32 -0.52 -8.15 1.57
C LYS A 32 -0.38 -6.66 1.82
N LEU A 33 -1.37 -5.92 1.37
CA LEU A 33 -1.58 -4.50 1.61
C LEU A 33 -2.82 -4.34 2.49
N TYR A 34 -2.70 -3.53 3.53
CA TYR A 34 -3.80 -3.14 4.37
C TYR A 34 -4.01 -1.64 4.19
N ALA A 35 -5.25 -1.18 4.07
CA ALA A 35 -5.57 0.24 3.97
C ALA A 35 -6.58 0.64 5.05
N LEU A 36 -6.31 1.75 5.75
CA LEU A 36 -7.07 2.21 6.91
C LEU A 36 -7.34 3.72 6.87
N PRO A 37 -8.60 4.18 6.88
CA PRO A 37 -9.82 3.42 6.57
C PRO A 37 -9.87 2.96 5.11
N GLY A 38 -8.97 3.49 4.27
CA GLY A 38 -8.95 3.29 2.82
C GLY A 38 -10.11 3.99 2.11
N SER A 39 -10.22 3.76 0.80
CA SER A 39 -11.33 4.24 -0.03
C SER A 39 -11.79 3.12 -0.98
N PRO A 40 -13.00 3.20 -1.57
CA PRO A 40 -13.49 2.18 -2.49
C PRO A 40 -12.51 1.89 -3.64
N GLY A 41 -11.85 2.94 -4.17
CA GLY A 41 -10.83 2.78 -5.21
C GLY A 41 -9.60 2.02 -4.73
N ILE A 42 -9.17 2.21 -3.47
CA ILE A 42 -8.05 1.46 -2.89
C ILE A 42 -8.43 -0.02 -2.70
N GLY A 43 -9.69 -0.29 -2.31
CA GLY A 43 -10.19 -1.66 -2.12
C GLY A 43 -10.32 -2.50 -3.39
N GLN A 44 -10.24 -1.87 -4.57
CA GLN A 44 -10.28 -2.58 -5.86
C GLN A 44 -8.89 -3.05 -6.34
N LEU A 45 -7.82 -2.69 -5.63
CA LEU A 45 -6.46 -3.04 -6.00
C LEU A 45 -6.09 -4.45 -5.53
N ASP A 46 -5.25 -5.13 -6.32
CA ASP A 46 -4.79 -6.46 -5.99
C ASP A 46 -4.00 -6.50 -4.67
N LYS A 47 -4.23 -7.57 -3.90
CA LYS A 47 -3.61 -7.81 -2.58
C LYS A 47 -3.96 -6.79 -1.50
N VAL A 48 -4.93 -5.89 -1.73
CA VAL A 48 -5.40 -4.91 -0.74
C VAL A 48 -6.54 -5.47 0.10
N THR A 49 -6.52 -5.17 1.39
CA THR A 49 -7.62 -5.40 2.32
C THR A 49 -7.94 -4.10 3.04
N LEU A 50 -9.18 -3.64 2.92
CA LEU A 50 -9.67 -2.51 3.71
C LEU A 50 -9.87 -2.95 5.15
N VAL A 51 -9.32 -2.18 6.09
CA VAL A 51 -9.44 -2.43 7.52
C VAL A 51 -10.09 -1.21 8.16
N SER A 52 -11.03 -1.42 9.06
CA SER A 52 -11.76 -0.35 9.75
C SER A 52 -11.20 -0.04 11.14
N ASP A 53 -10.45 -0.98 11.74
CA ASP A 53 -9.83 -0.81 13.06
C ASP A 53 -8.57 -1.69 13.19
N ILE A 54 -7.54 -1.22 13.89
CA ILE A 54 -6.29 -1.96 14.14
C ILE A 54 -6.02 -2.09 15.64
N SER A 55 -5.88 -3.35 16.09
CA SER A 55 -5.25 -3.67 17.38
C SER A 55 -3.73 -3.71 17.16
N VAL A 56 -3.02 -2.68 17.64
CA VAL A 56 -1.59 -2.49 17.34
C VAL A 56 -0.74 -3.50 18.12
N LYS A 57 -0.17 -4.50 17.43
CA LYS A 57 0.98 -5.27 17.92
C LYS A 57 2.03 -5.35 16.82
N ASN A 58 3.10 -4.56 16.98
CA ASN A 58 4.30 -4.49 16.14
C ASN A 58 4.07 -3.97 14.71
N LEU A 59 4.32 -2.68 14.50
CA LEU A 59 4.35 -2.07 13.18
C LEU A 59 5.76 -1.59 12.85
N ASP A 60 6.37 -2.18 11.82
CA ASP A 60 7.64 -1.70 11.26
C ASP A 60 7.31 -0.59 10.25
N VAL A 61 7.49 0.66 10.66
CA VAL A 61 7.13 1.83 9.84
C VAL A 61 8.30 2.16 8.91
N SER A 62 8.21 1.69 7.66
CA SER A 62 9.10 2.15 6.59
C SER A 62 8.41 3.30 5.83
N ILE A 63 8.82 4.54 6.11
CA ILE A 63 8.42 5.70 5.30
C ILE A 63 9.22 5.63 4.00
N GLY A 64 8.57 5.19 2.91
CA GLY A 64 9.17 5.18 1.59
C GLY A 64 9.40 6.61 1.09
N ASN A 65 10.62 7.12 1.24
CA ASN A 65 11.05 8.28 0.45
C ASN A 65 11.11 7.85 -1.02
N MET A 66 10.03 8.12 -1.75
CA MET A 66 9.93 7.80 -3.18
C MET A 66 10.48 8.97 -3.99
N SER A 67 11.77 8.92 -4.30
CA SER A 67 12.43 9.82 -5.26
C SER A 67 11.82 9.57 -6.65
N HIS A 68 10.82 10.36 -7.05
CA HIS A 68 10.08 10.12 -8.28
C HIS A 68 10.88 10.65 -9.50
N ARG A 69 11.23 9.77 -10.43
CA ARG A 69 11.21 10.11 -11.86
C ARG A 69 9.73 10.12 -12.25
N LEU A 70 9.21 11.29 -12.60
CA LEU A 70 7.81 11.48 -13.02
C LEU A 70 7.46 10.49 -14.13
N VAL A 71 6.51 9.59 -13.85
CA VAL A 71 5.79 8.86 -14.88
C VAL A 71 4.42 9.50 -14.93
N THR A 72 4.22 10.36 -15.92
CA THR A 72 2.92 10.95 -16.23
C THR A 72 1.98 9.85 -16.72
N TYR A 73 0.79 9.74 -16.13
CA TYR A 73 -0.30 8.94 -16.68
C TYR A 73 -0.98 9.73 -17.79
N PRO A 74 -1.16 9.18 -19.01
CA PRO A 74 -1.99 9.82 -20.02
C PRO A 74 -3.46 9.74 -19.57
N GLY A 75 -4.16 10.87 -19.69
CA GLY A 75 -5.59 11.01 -19.39
C GLY A 75 -6.48 10.34 -20.43
#